data_AF-A0A919PUJ4-F1
#
_entry.id   AF-A0A919PUJ4-F1
#
_cell.length_a   1.000
_cell.length_b   1.000
_cell.length_c   1.000
_cell.angle_alpha   90.00
_cell.angle_beta   90.00
_cell.angle_gamma   90.00
#
_symmetry.space_group_name_H-M   'P 1'
#
loop_
_entity.id
_entity.type
_entity.pdbx_description
1 polymer ?
#
loop_
_entity_poly.entity_id
_entity_poly.type
_entity_poly.pdbx_seq_one_letter_code
_entity_poly.pdbx_strand_id
1 'polypeptide(L)'
;MFYATVELYIDVAVWVFCLVLGAAALLHCLVQRADAFPAIGTMSKTVWLALTGGGLLLTAVAPQLRMGYLSIFLLIAAGIFAVYLLDIRPALRDAVDGHGSW
;
A
#
# COMPACT_ATOMS: atom_id res chain seq x y z
N MET A 1 -13.61 13.10 -28.27
CA MET A 1 -14.63 12.78 -27.26
C MET A 1 -14.48 11.35 -26.75
N PHE A 2 -14.58 10.30 -27.59
CA PHE A 2 -14.42 8.89 -27.18
C PHE A 2 -13.11 8.58 -26.43
N TYR A 3 -11.97 8.99 -26.99
CA TYR A 3 -10.64 8.75 -26.40
C TYR A 3 -10.52 9.25 -24.95
N ALA A 4 -10.89 10.51 -24.68
CA ALA A 4 -10.78 11.11 -23.36
C ALA A 4 -11.69 10.43 -22.32
N THR A 5 -12.85 9.92 -22.75
CA THR A 5 -13.74 9.15 -21.88
C THR A 5 -13.10 7.82 -21.50
N VAL A 6 -12.51 7.10 -22.46
CA VAL A 6 -11.82 5.83 -22.20
C VAL A 6 -10.62 6.02 -21.27
N GLU A 7 -9.79 7.03 -21.53
CA GLU A 7 -8.65 7.41 -20.69
C GLU A 7 -9.10 7.64 -19.25
N LEU A 8 -10.14 8.46 -19.03
CA LEU A 8 -10.68 8.74 -17.71
C LEU A 8 -11.14 7.47 -16.98
N TYR A 9 -11.83 6.56 -17.65
CA TYR A 9 -12.30 5.31 -17.02
C TYR A 9 -11.15 4.40 -16.63
N ILE A 10 -10.10 4.29 -17.45
CA ILE A 10 -8.91 3.50 -17.14
C ILE A 10 -8.19 4.10 -15.93
N ASP A 11 -7.97 5.41 -15.96
CA ASP A 11 -7.32 6.16 -14.88
C ASP A 11 -8.03 6.00 -13.54
N VAL A 12 -9.35 6.16 -13.53
CA VAL A 12 -10.19 5.98 -12.33
C VAL A 12 -10.16 4.53 -11.86
N ALA A 13 -10.22 3.56 -12.77
CA ALA A 13 -10.16 2.14 -12.41
C ALA A 13 -8.84 1.78 -11.71
N VAL A 14 -7.71 2.23 -12.25
CA VAL A 14 -6.38 2.01 -11.63
C VAL A 14 -6.27 2.74 -10.29
N TRP A 15 -6.80 3.95 -10.21
CA TRP A 15 -6.82 4.73 -8.96
C TRP A 15 -7.62 4.04 -7.86
N VAL A 16 -8.85 3.58 -8.17
CA VAL A 16 -9.67 2.81 -7.23
C VAL A 16 -8.97 1.53 -6.81
N PHE A 17 -8.36 0.80 -7.75
CA PHE A 17 -7.60 -0.41 -7.44
C PHE A 17 -6.45 -0.13 -6.44
N CYS A 18 -5.69 0.95 -6.65
CA CYS A 18 -4.63 1.35 -5.72
C CYS A 18 -5.16 1.72 -4.34
N LEU A 19 -6.32 2.37 -4.25
CA LEU A 19 -6.96 2.65 -2.95
C LEU A 19 -7.34 1.37 -2.21
N VAL A 20 -7.86 0.37 -2.92
CA VAL A 20 -8.20 -0.93 -2.30
C VAL A 20 -6.93 -1.63 -1.79
N LEU A 21 -5.85 -1.63 -2.58
CA LEU A 21 -4.56 -2.18 -2.14
C LEU A 21 -4.01 -1.45 -0.91
N GLY A 22 -4.00 -0.12 -0.93
CA GLY A 22 -3.52 0.69 0.19
C GLY A 22 -4.36 0.50 1.45
N ALA A 23 -5.68 0.41 1.32
CA ALA A 23 -6.58 0.13 2.43
C ALA A 23 -6.32 -1.28 3.01
N ALA A 24 -6.16 -2.30 2.17
CA ALA A 24 -5.83 -3.65 2.62
C ALA A 24 -4.47 -3.70 3.34
N ALA A 25 -3.45 -3.01 2.81
CA ALA A 25 -2.13 -2.91 3.42
C ALA A 25 -2.20 -2.22 4.79
N LEU A 26 -2.88 -1.08 4.88
CA LEU A 26 -3.04 -0.32 6.11
C LEU A 26 -3.82 -1.10 7.17
N LEU A 27 -4.95 -1.71 6.80
CA LEU A 27 -5.75 -2.53 7.71
C LEU A 27 -4.95 -3.70 8.27
N HIS A 28 -4.21 -4.39 7.40
CA HIS A 28 -3.32 -5.47 7.85
C HIS A 28 -2.24 -4.93 8.80
N CYS A 29 -1.62 -3.79 8.48
CA CYS A 29 -0.61 -3.18 9.35
C CYS A 29 -1.17 -2.75 10.71
N LEU A 30 -2.41 -2.28 10.76
CA LEU A 30 -3.09 -1.91 12.02
C LEU A 30 -3.32 -3.14 12.90
N VAL A 31 -3.83 -4.22 12.32
CA VAL A 31 -4.18 -5.47 13.02
C VAL A 31 -2.95 -6.24 13.51
N GLN A 32 -1.82 -6.14 12.81
CA GLN A 32 -0.63 -6.91 13.17
C GLN A 32 0.02 -6.45 14.48
N ARG A 33 0.50 -7.40 15.28
CA ARG A 33 1.16 -7.11 16.57
C ARG A 33 2.47 -6.34 16.36
N ALA A 34 2.74 -5.34 17.20
CA ALA A 34 3.95 -4.52 17.07
C ALA A 34 5.23 -5.33 17.29
N ASP A 35 5.18 -6.32 18.18
CA ASP A 35 6.33 -7.14 18.59
C ASP A 35 6.85 -8.07 17.47
N ALA A 36 6.07 -8.29 16.41
CA ALA A 36 6.48 -9.10 15.26
C ALA A 36 7.37 -8.32 14.27
N PHE A 37 7.31 -6.99 14.27
CA PHE A 37 8.09 -6.17 13.32
C PHE A 37 9.61 -6.19 13.58
N PRO A 38 10.10 -6.18 14.84
CA PRO A 38 11.52 -6.36 15.13
C PRO A 38 12.11 -7.68 14.59
N ALA A 39 11.31 -8.75 14.50
CA ALA A 39 11.78 -10.06 14.04
C ALA A 39 12.19 -10.09 12.55
N ILE A 40 11.73 -9.11 11.76
CA ILE A 40 11.96 -9.04 10.30
C ILE A 40 13.06 -8.02 9.94
N GLY A 41 13.47 -7.17 10.89
CA GLY A 41 14.73 -6.44 10.82
C GLY A 41 14.82 -5.22 9.89
N THR A 42 13.76 -4.80 9.18
CA THR A 42 13.87 -3.70 8.20
C THR A 42 13.31 -2.35 8.66
N MET A 43 12.12 -2.31 9.27
CA MET A 43 11.47 -1.07 9.74
C MET A 43 10.46 -1.35 10.86
N SER A 44 10.24 -0.39 11.76
CA SER A 44 9.26 -0.52 12.85
C SER A 44 7.82 -0.45 12.34
N LYS A 45 6.86 -0.96 13.14
CA LYS A 45 5.42 -0.88 12.85
C LYS A 45 4.98 0.55 12.55
N THR A 46 5.50 1.53 13.30
CA THR A 46 5.15 2.94 13.13
C THR A 46 5.55 3.48 11.76
N VAL A 47 6.72 3.09 11.25
CA VAL A 47 7.18 3.51 9.92
C VAL A 47 6.29 2.91 8.83
N TRP A 48 5.96 1.62 8.93
CA TRP A 48 5.04 0.98 7.98
C TRP A 48 3.63 1.58 8.01
N LEU A 49 3.12 1.92 9.19
CA LEU A 49 1.86 2.63 9.34
C LEU A 49 1.90 4.01 8.70
N ALA A 50 2.97 4.76 8.88
CA ALA A 50 3.13 6.08 8.27
C ALA A 50 3.24 5.99 6.75
N LEU A 51 3.97 5.01 6.22
CA LEU A 51 4.13 4.81 4.77
C LEU A 51 2.82 4.35 4.10
N THR A 52 2.17 3.31 4.64
CA THR A 52 0.91 2.80 4.08
C THR A 52 -0.24 3.79 4.28
N GLY A 53 -0.33 4.42 5.45
CA GLY A 53 -1.35 5.43 5.75
C GLY A 53 -1.12 6.72 4.98
N GLY A 54 0.11 7.23 4.95
CA GLY A 54 0.48 8.41 4.18
C GLY A 54 0.31 8.21 2.68
N GLY A 55 0.73 7.06 2.15
CA GLY A 55 0.52 6.69 0.75
C GLY A 55 -0.97 6.59 0.40
N LEU A 56 -1.80 6.01 1.28
CA LEU A 56 -3.24 5.87 1.04
C LEU A 56 -3.93 7.24 1.04
N LEU A 57 -3.61 8.09 2.02
CA LEU A 57 -4.12 9.46 2.09
C LEU A 57 -3.69 10.27 0.86
N LEU A 58 -2.42 10.18 0.47
CA LEU A 58 -1.90 10.88 -0.70
C LEU A 58 -2.60 10.42 -1.99
N THR A 59 -2.77 9.11 -2.15
CA THR A 59 -3.52 8.53 -3.28
C THR A 59 -4.95 9.03 -3.29
N ALA A 60 -5.62 9.07 -2.13
CA ALA A 60 -7.01 9.51 -2.01
C ALA A 60 -7.21 11.01 -2.28
N VAL A 61 -6.21 11.85 -2.01
CA VAL A 61 -6.29 13.33 -2.11
C VAL A 61 -5.71 13.86 -3.43
N ALA A 62 -4.90 13.07 -4.15
CA ALA A 62 -4.24 13.51 -5.39
C ALA A 62 -5.20 14.05 -6.48
N PRO A 63 -6.35 13.41 -6.79
CA PRO A 63 -7.31 13.94 -7.77
C PRO A 63 -7.88 15.32 -7.39
N GLN A 64 -8.12 15.55 -6.10
CA GLN A 64 -8.68 16.79 -5.55
C GLN A 64 -7.69 17.95 -5.64
N LEU A 65 -6.39 17.65 -5.58
CA LEU A 65 -5.30 18.60 -5.78
C LEU A 65 -4.97 18.88 -7.26
N ARG A 66 -5.80 18.39 -8.20
CA ARG A 66 -5.59 18.50 -9.65
C ARG A 66 -4.29 17.87 -10.13
N MET A 67 -3.75 16.90 -9.39
CA MET A 67 -2.53 16.16 -9.77
C MET A 67 -2.82 15.01 -10.75
N GLY A 68 -4.09 14.73 -11.02
CA GLY A 68 -4.54 13.61 -11.86
C GLY A 68 -4.64 12.29 -11.09
N TYR A 69 -5.33 11.33 -11.69
CA TYR A 69 -5.52 10.00 -11.10
C TYR A 69 -4.22 9.18 -11.14
N LEU A 70 -3.51 9.19 -12.27
CA LEU A 70 -2.22 8.48 -12.46
C LEU A 70 -1.00 9.39 -12.25
N SER A 71 -0.94 10.04 -11.09
CA SER A 71 0.24 10.85 -10.74
C SER A 71 1.44 9.98 -10.33
N ILE A 72 2.65 10.56 -10.37
CA ILE A 72 3.85 9.90 -9.84
C ILE A 72 3.69 9.49 -8.37
N PHE A 73 2.89 10.23 -7.61
CA PHE A 73 2.58 9.92 -6.22
C PHE A 73 1.77 8.63 -6.07
N LEU A 74 0.83 8.37 -6.99
CA LEU A 74 0.11 7.10 -7.03
C LEU A 74 1.08 5.95 -7.28
N LEU A 75 2.03 6.10 -8.21
CA LEU A 75 3.00 5.04 -8.52
C LEU A 75 3.91 4.73 -7.32
N ILE A 76 4.38 5.77 -6.62
CA ILE A 76 5.17 5.61 -5.40
C ILE A 76 4.35 4.92 -4.30
N ALA A 77 3.11 5.38 -4.08
CA ALA A 77 2.21 4.78 -3.08
C ALA A 77 1.87 3.32 -3.41
N ALA A 78 1.59 3.03 -4.68
CA ALA A 78 1.34 1.67 -5.16
C ALA A 78 2.55 0.76 -4.94
N GLY A 79 3.77 1.26 -5.15
CA GLY A 79 5.00 0.56 -4.81
C GLY A 79 5.10 0.22 -3.32
N ILE A 80 4.82 1.19 -2.45
CA ILE A 80 4.78 0.98 -0.99
C ILE A 80 3.74 -0.09 -0.62
N PHE A 81 2.53 -0.03 -1.19
CA PHE A 81 1.48 -1.00 -0.90
C PHE A 81 1.84 -2.40 -1.39
N ALA A 82 2.42 -2.50 -2.58
CA ALA A 82 2.88 -3.75 -3.15
C ALA A 82 3.97 -4.39 -2.29
N VAL A 83 5.02 -3.63 -1.92
CA VAL A 83 6.08 -4.12 -1.02
C VAL A 83 5.51 -4.56 0.32
N TYR A 84 4.58 -3.80 0.91
CA TYR A 84 3.97 -4.20 2.18
C TYR A 84 3.18 -5.51 2.06
N LEU A 85 2.34 -5.64 1.03
CA LEU A 85 1.46 -6.79 0.85
C LEU A 85 2.19 -8.05 0.39
N LEU A 86 3.24 -7.88 -0.43
CA LEU A 86 3.96 -8.99 -1.07
C LEU A 86 5.21 -9.41 -0.31
N ASP A 87 5.92 -8.48 0.34
CA ASP A 87 7.17 -8.81 1.04
C ASP A 87 6.94 -8.84 2.56
N ILE A 88 6.39 -7.77 3.12
CA ILE A 88 6.31 -7.61 4.59
C ILE A 88 5.23 -8.50 5.20
N ARG A 89 4.08 -8.63 4.55
CA ARG A 89 2.98 -9.47 5.06
C ARG A 89 3.37 -10.95 5.13
N PRO A 90 3.98 -11.58 4.10
CA PRO A 90 4.51 -12.93 4.23
C PRO A 90 5.61 -13.03 5.29
N ALA A 91 6.55 -12.09 5.33
CA ALA A 91 7.61 -12.12 6.34
C ALA A 91 7.08 -12.01 7.79
N LEU A 92 6.02 -11.21 8.03
CA LEU A 92 5.32 -11.15 9.32
C LEU A 92 4.63 -12.48 9.66
N ARG A 93 4.06 -13.15 8.66
CA ARG A 93 3.43 -14.44 8.85
C ARG A 93 4.47 -15.50 9.23
N ASP A 94 5.58 -15.56 8.49
CA ASP A 94 6.66 -16.53 8.72
C ASP A 94 7.29 -16.34 10.11
N ALA A 95 7.45 -15.09 10.56
CA ALA A 95 7.95 -14.77 11.89
C ALA A 95 6.98 -15.20 13.03
N VAL A 96 5.68 -15.26 12.77
CA VAL A 96 4.65 -15.60 13.77
C VAL A 96 4.31 -17.09 13.77
N ASP A 97 4.23 -17.72 12.59
CA ASP A 97 3.82 -19.12 12.43
C ASP A 97 4.91 -20.12 12.85
N GLY A 98 6.16 -19.67 13.05
CA GLY A 98 7.20 -20.43 13.74
C GLY A 98 7.45 -21.83 13.16
N HIS A 99 7.86 -21.94 11.90
CA HIS A 99 8.41 -23.16 11.29
C HIS A 99 9.28 -22.77 10.08
N GLY A 100 10.38 -23.42 9.71
CA GLY A 100 11.16 -24.54 10.22
C GLY A 100 12.50 -24.53 9.46
N SER A 101 13.51 -25.18 10.03
CA SER A 101 14.87 -25.28 9.48
C SER A 101 14.91 -25.52 7.97
N TRP A 102 15.66 -24.68 7.26
CA TRP A 102 16.58 -25.19 6.24
C TRP A 102 17.96 -25.31 6.89
#